data_AF-A0A285T2P7-F1
#
_entry.id   AF-A0A285T2P7-F1
#
_cell.length_a   1.000
_cell.length_b   1.000
_cell.length_c   1.000
_cell.angle_alpha   90.00
_cell.angle_beta   90.00
_cell.angle_gamma   90.00
#
_symmetry.space_group_name_H-M   'P 1'
#
loop_
_entity.id
_entity.type
_entity.pdbx_description
1 polymer ?
#
loop_
_entity_poly.entity_id
_entity_poly.type
_entity_poly.pdbx_seq_one_letter_code
_entity_poly.pdbx_strand_id
1 'polypeptide(L)'
;MERKNMMIKKIVIYGLLLITTLSTYLSYHLYKENQYFKIGMGAEYHATVVKTLNRINENDISFWVETLKSEEDGDVLLERYIDNLNELVKGYDRMNANVGIIGIQIKHLTEHYRELESNLDEGKDIEIYKEEISMNIKFIRDVLTQVQSDLGHDKSEILWYTELSNDETKTANYIWKEFKNFEKESK
;
A
#
# COMPACT_ATOMS: atom_id res chain seq x y z
N MET A 1 55.65 39.24 -12.39
CA MET A 1 54.29 38.98 -12.92
C MET A 1 53.95 37.48 -12.91
N GLU A 2 54.87 36.59 -13.30
CA GLU A 2 54.64 35.13 -13.39
C GLU A 2 54.34 34.42 -12.06
N ARG A 3 55.01 34.76 -10.94
CA ARG A 3 54.75 34.12 -9.63
C ARG A 3 53.33 34.35 -9.12
N LYS A 4 52.78 35.55 -9.33
CA LYS A 4 51.40 35.90 -8.94
C LYS A 4 50.39 35.08 -9.77
N ASN A 5 50.64 34.95 -11.07
CA ASN A 5 49.82 34.12 -11.95
C ASN A 5 49.87 32.63 -11.57
N MET A 6 51.02 32.13 -11.13
CA MET A 6 51.17 30.74 -10.66
C MET A 6 50.43 30.48 -9.33
N MET A 7 50.46 31.42 -8.38
CA MET A 7 49.69 31.32 -7.14
C MET A 7 48.19 31.35 -7.39
N ILE A 8 47.70 32.25 -8.25
CA ILE A 8 46.29 32.33 -8.62
C ILE A 8 45.84 31.00 -9.26
N LYS A 9 46.62 30.44 -10.19
CA LYS A 9 46.33 29.12 -10.78
C LYS A 9 46.22 28.02 -9.73
N LYS A 10 47.13 27.97 -8.76
CA LYS A 10 47.07 26.99 -7.67
C LYS A 10 45.82 27.17 -6.81
N ILE A 11 45.49 28.40 -6.43
CA ILE A 11 44.27 28.70 -5.64
C ILE A 11 43.02 28.24 -6.40
N VAL A 12 42.93 28.54 -7.70
CA VAL A 12 41.81 28.10 -8.54
C VAL A 12 41.75 26.58 -8.63
N ILE A 13 42.87 25.90 -8.86
CA ILE A 13 42.92 24.43 -8.94
C ILE A 13 42.50 23.79 -7.60
N TYR A 14 43.03 24.26 -6.47
CA TYR A 14 42.65 23.74 -5.16
C TYR A 14 41.20 24.05 -4.80
N GLY A 15 40.69 25.24 -5.19
CA GLY A 15 39.28 25.59 -5.04
C GLY A 15 38.36 24.67 -5.84
N LEU A 16 38.71 24.38 -7.10
CA LEU A 16 37.97 23.43 -7.94
C LEU A 16 38.01 22.02 -7.36
N LEU A 17 39.19 21.54 -6.92
CA LEU A 17 39.32 20.23 -6.28
C LEU A 17 38.43 20.14 -5.03
N LEU A 18 38.44 21.17 -4.18
CA LEU A 18 37.59 21.21 -2.98
C LEU A 18 36.10 21.15 -3.33
N ILE A 19 35.66 21.92 -4.32
CA ILE A 19 34.27 21.92 -4.80
C ILE A 19 33.89 20.53 -5.34
N THR A 20 34.73 19.91 -6.17
CA THR A 20 34.45 18.58 -6.71
C THR A 20 34.42 17.52 -5.62
N THR A 21 35.36 17.54 -4.67
CA THR A 21 35.37 16.60 -3.53
C THR A 21 34.11 16.76 -2.68
N LEU A 22 33.71 18.00 -2.37
CA LEU A 22 32.51 18.26 -1.59
C LEU A 22 31.24 17.83 -2.35
N SER A 23 31.16 18.12 -3.65
CA SER A 23 30.04 17.70 -4.51
C SER A 23 29.91 16.18 -4.56
N THR A 24 31.02 15.45 -4.72
CA THR A 24 31.00 13.97 -4.72
C THR A 24 30.57 13.41 -3.36
N TYR A 25 31.06 14.00 -2.26
CA TYR A 25 30.67 13.61 -0.92
C TYR A 25 29.16 13.80 -0.67
N LEU A 26 28.61 14.97 -1.04
CA LEU A 26 27.18 15.25 -0.92
C LEU A 26 26.34 14.31 -1.79
N SER A 27 26.74 14.08 -3.04
CA SER A 27 26.05 13.15 -3.94
C SER A 27 26.03 11.72 -3.38
N TYR A 28 27.13 11.27 -2.77
CA TYR A 28 27.19 9.97 -2.12
C TYR A 28 26.26 9.88 -0.91
N HIS A 29 26.21 10.93 -0.07
CA HIS A 29 25.31 10.98 1.08
C HIS A 29 23.84 10.93 0.64
N LEU A 30 23.46 11.76 -0.33
CA LEU A 30 22.10 11.79 -0.89
C LEU A 30 21.71 10.46 -1.52
N TYR A 31 22.64 9.81 -2.22
CA TYR A 31 22.42 8.47 -2.76
C TYR A 31 22.11 7.46 -1.64
N LYS A 32 22.87 7.50 -0.55
CA LYS A 32 22.69 6.60 0.59
C LYS A 32 21.34 6.84 1.31
N GLU A 33 20.99 8.11 1.55
CA GLU A 33 19.69 8.48 2.13
C GLU A 33 18.53 8.01 1.25
N ASN A 34 18.64 8.19 -0.07
CA ASN A 34 17.63 7.71 -1.01
C ASN A 34 17.49 6.18 -0.98
N GLN A 35 18.60 5.43 -0.86
CA GLN A 35 18.52 3.97 -0.71
C GLN A 35 17.81 3.56 0.58
N TYR A 36 18.12 4.21 1.71
CA TYR A 36 17.43 3.93 2.97
C TYR A 36 15.95 4.29 2.93
N PHE A 37 15.59 5.40 2.28
CA PHE A 37 14.20 5.77 2.05
C PHE A 37 13.46 4.68 1.28
N LYS A 38 14.03 4.20 0.17
CA LYS A 38 13.43 3.13 -0.65
C LYS A 38 13.24 1.83 0.13
N ILE A 39 14.23 1.44 0.92
CA ILE A 39 14.14 0.26 1.79
C ILE A 39 13.03 0.45 2.83
N GLY A 40 12.97 1.61 3.48
CA GLY A 40 11.92 1.91 4.47
C GLY A 40 10.51 1.86 3.89
N MET A 41 10.30 2.53 2.76
CA MET A 41 9.00 2.51 2.06
C MET A 41 8.64 1.11 1.55
N GLY A 42 9.62 0.36 1.03
CA GLY A 42 9.42 -1.01 0.61
C GLY A 42 8.99 -1.94 1.74
N ALA A 43 9.61 -1.81 2.92
CA ALA A 43 9.20 -2.53 4.12
C ALA A 43 7.77 -2.16 4.54
N GLU A 44 7.41 -0.87 4.47
CA GLU A 44 6.06 -0.40 4.78
C GLU A 44 5.01 -0.98 3.82
N TYR A 45 5.32 -1.06 2.52
CA TYR A 45 4.43 -1.64 1.53
C TYR A 45 4.23 -3.13 1.75
N HIS A 46 5.31 -3.88 1.99
CA HIS A 46 5.24 -5.28 2.35
C HIS A 46 4.39 -5.49 3.61
N ALA A 47 4.65 -4.71 4.67
CA ALA A 47 3.90 -4.78 5.91
C ALA A 47 2.41 -4.46 5.71
N THR A 48 2.07 -3.50 4.84
CA THR A 48 0.69 -3.17 4.49
C THR A 48 0.00 -4.37 3.85
N VAL A 49 0.60 -4.98 2.83
CA VAL A 49 0.04 -6.16 2.15
C VAL A 49 -0.15 -7.33 3.12
N VAL A 50 0.87 -7.63 3.95
CA VAL A 50 0.80 -8.69 4.96
C VAL A 50 -0.31 -8.43 5.98
N LYS A 51 -0.43 -7.19 6.48
CA LYS A 51 -1.49 -6.82 7.42
C LYS A 51 -2.86 -6.97 6.79
N THR A 52 -3.05 -6.57 5.53
CA THR A 52 -4.31 -6.75 4.81
C THR A 52 -4.69 -8.23 4.70
N LEU A 53 -3.76 -9.08 4.26
CA LEU A 53 -3.98 -10.53 4.13
C LEU A 53 -4.29 -11.21 5.47
N ASN A 54 -3.76 -10.68 6.58
CA ASN A 54 -4.03 -11.21 7.92
C ASN A 54 -5.32 -10.69 8.54
N ARG A 55 -5.77 -9.47 8.17
CA ARG A 55 -6.93 -8.81 8.78
C ARG A 55 -8.25 -9.10 8.05
N ILE A 56 -8.20 -9.26 6.73
CA ILE A 56 -9.40 -9.50 5.91
C ILE A 56 -9.47 -11.00 5.58
N ASN A 57 -10.50 -11.69 6.06
CA ASN A 57 -10.69 -13.13 5.90
C ASN A 57 -12.00 -13.47 5.18
N GLU A 58 -12.03 -14.57 4.43
CA GLU A 58 -13.21 -15.01 3.66
C GLU A 58 -14.42 -15.31 4.56
N ASN A 59 -14.18 -15.66 5.83
CA ASN A 59 -15.23 -15.96 6.80
C ASN A 59 -15.73 -14.74 7.57
N ASP A 60 -15.21 -13.53 7.30
CA ASP A 60 -15.53 -12.33 8.09
C ASP A 60 -17.02 -11.98 8.06
N ILE A 61 -17.71 -12.25 6.96
CA ILE A 61 -19.13 -11.89 6.80
C ILE A 61 -20.01 -12.64 7.81
N SER A 62 -19.86 -13.96 7.88
CA SER A 62 -20.65 -14.78 8.80
C SER A 62 -20.36 -14.40 10.24
N PHE A 63 -19.08 -14.14 10.56
CA PHE A 63 -18.67 -13.63 11.86
C PHE A 63 -19.39 -12.32 12.19
N TRP A 64 -19.30 -11.30 11.33
CA TRP A 64 -19.91 -10.00 11.61
C TRP A 64 -21.43 -10.04 11.68
N VAL A 65 -22.11 -10.84 10.86
CA VAL A 65 -23.56 -11.03 10.93
C VAL A 65 -23.97 -11.66 12.27
N GLU A 66 -23.20 -12.62 12.78
CA GLU A 66 -23.44 -13.25 14.07
C GLU A 66 -23.15 -12.26 15.22
N THR A 67 -22.00 -11.59 15.19
CA THR A 67 -21.58 -10.60 16.19
C THR A 67 -22.61 -9.49 16.34
N LEU A 68 -23.05 -8.88 15.23
CA LEU A 68 -24.03 -7.77 15.25
C LEU A 68 -25.42 -8.20 15.78
N LYS A 69 -25.76 -9.49 15.70
CA LYS A 69 -27.04 -10.02 16.19
C LYS A 69 -27.00 -10.48 17.64
N SER A 70 -25.85 -10.92 18.12
CA SER A 70 -25.72 -11.69 19.35
C SER A 70 -24.95 -10.98 20.45
N GLU A 71 -24.07 -10.04 20.10
CA GLU A 71 -23.27 -9.30 21.06
C GLU A 71 -23.88 -7.94 21.37
N GLU A 72 -23.89 -7.57 22.66
CA GLU A 72 -24.45 -6.29 23.13
C GLU A 72 -23.69 -5.08 22.58
N ASP A 73 -22.38 -5.22 22.35
CA ASP A 73 -21.48 -4.18 21.83
C ASP A 73 -21.02 -4.46 20.38
N GLY A 74 -21.83 -5.19 19.59
CA GLY A 74 -21.46 -5.63 18.24
C GLY A 74 -21.14 -4.47 17.29
N ASP A 75 -21.88 -3.36 17.40
CA ASP A 75 -21.69 -2.10 16.66
C ASP A 75 -20.32 -1.46 16.96
N VAL A 76 -19.96 -1.38 18.25
CA VAL A 76 -18.68 -0.84 18.70
C VAL A 76 -17.51 -1.69 18.21
N LEU A 77 -17.67 -3.01 18.18
CA LEU A 77 -16.66 -3.92 17.64
C LEU A 77 -16.50 -3.75 16.12
N LEU A 78 -17.61 -3.57 15.39
CA LEU A 78 -17.58 -3.33 13.96
C LEU A 78 -16.87 -2.02 13.62
N GLU A 79 -17.18 -0.92 14.33
CA GLU A 79 -16.50 0.36 14.08
C GLU A 79 -14.99 0.28 14.37
N ARG A 80 -14.56 -0.46 15.39
CA ARG A 80 -13.12 -0.74 15.60
C ARG A 80 -12.51 -1.53 14.45
N TYR A 81 -13.23 -2.47 13.87
CA TYR A 81 -12.77 -3.20 12.71
C TYR A 81 -12.68 -2.29 11.47
N ILE A 82 -13.68 -1.45 11.24
CA ILE A 82 -13.68 -0.44 10.18
C ILE A 82 -12.50 0.53 10.34
N ASP A 83 -12.19 0.98 11.55
CA ASP A 83 -11.02 1.80 11.81
C ASP A 83 -9.71 1.08 11.41
N ASN A 84 -9.60 -0.21 11.73
CA ASN A 84 -8.47 -1.02 11.30
C ASN A 84 -8.37 -1.16 9.79
N LEU A 85 -9.50 -1.23 9.07
CA LEU A 85 -9.54 -1.23 7.60
C LEU A 85 -9.11 0.13 7.03
N ASN A 86 -9.59 1.24 7.62
CA ASN A 86 -9.21 2.60 7.23
C ASN A 86 -7.71 2.87 7.41
N GLU A 87 -7.06 2.26 8.41
CA GLU A 87 -5.60 2.29 8.52
C GLU A 87 -4.90 1.61 7.35
N LEU A 88 -5.44 0.48 6.84
CA LEU A 88 -4.88 -0.19 5.67
C LEU A 88 -5.00 0.67 4.41
N VAL A 89 -6.13 1.35 4.22
CA VAL A 89 -6.36 2.28 3.10
C VAL A 89 -5.23 3.31 3.03
N LYS A 90 -4.88 3.93 4.16
CA LYS A 90 -3.78 4.92 4.23
C LYS A 90 -2.43 4.35 3.78
N GLY A 91 -2.19 3.06 3.97
CA GLY A 91 -0.99 2.38 3.48
C GLY A 91 -0.97 2.26 1.96
N TYR A 92 -2.12 1.93 1.36
CA TYR A 92 -2.27 1.84 -0.10
C TYR A 92 -2.27 3.20 -0.79
N ASP A 93 -2.79 4.26 -0.14
CA ASP A 93 -2.77 5.63 -0.69
C ASP A 93 -1.36 6.18 -0.93
N ARG A 94 -0.35 5.59 -0.27
CA ARG A 94 1.07 5.94 -0.46
C ARG A 94 1.72 5.21 -1.64
N MET A 95 1.05 4.19 -2.16
CA MET A 95 1.51 3.41 -3.32
C MET A 95 1.05 4.08 -4.62
N ASN A 96 1.49 3.56 -5.77
CA ASN A 96 1.02 4.10 -7.05
C ASN A 96 -0.48 3.87 -7.25
N ALA A 97 -1.08 4.62 -8.18
CA ALA A 97 -2.52 4.64 -8.41
C ALA A 97 -3.12 3.26 -8.74
N ASN A 98 -2.42 2.41 -9.49
CA ASN A 98 -2.92 1.07 -9.82
C ASN A 98 -3.00 0.17 -8.58
N VAL A 99 -2.05 0.33 -7.66
CA VAL A 99 -2.04 -0.40 -6.38
C VAL A 99 -3.05 0.21 -5.39
N GLY A 100 -3.20 1.54 -5.42
CA GLY A 100 -4.16 2.29 -4.59
C GLY A 100 -5.62 1.83 -4.76
N ILE A 101 -5.94 1.16 -5.86
CA ILE A 101 -7.26 0.54 -6.09
C ILE A 101 -7.61 -0.51 -5.05
N ILE A 102 -6.62 -1.21 -4.49
CA ILE A 102 -6.86 -2.11 -3.36
C ILE A 102 -7.38 -1.30 -2.15
N GLY A 103 -6.81 -0.12 -1.89
CA GLY A 103 -7.31 0.81 -0.88
C GLY A 103 -8.75 1.26 -1.17
N ILE A 104 -9.09 1.52 -2.44
CA ILE A 104 -10.47 1.84 -2.85
C ILE A 104 -11.42 0.67 -2.54
N GLN A 105 -11.04 -0.57 -2.86
CA GLN A 105 -11.89 -1.73 -2.55
C GLN A 105 -12.03 -1.99 -1.05
N ILE A 106 -10.98 -1.74 -0.25
CA ILE A 106 -11.08 -1.79 1.22
C ILE A 106 -12.04 -0.71 1.72
N LYS A 107 -12.04 0.48 1.13
CA LYS A 107 -13.02 1.52 1.48
C LYS A 107 -14.45 1.09 1.13
N HIS A 108 -14.67 0.53 -0.05
CA HIS A 108 -15.99 -0.03 -0.40
C HIS A 108 -16.42 -1.11 0.60
N LEU A 109 -15.51 -1.98 1.04
CA LEU A 109 -15.80 -2.94 2.11
C LEU A 109 -16.32 -2.27 3.37
N THR A 110 -15.69 -1.19 3.83
CA THR A 110 -16.16 -0.45 5.02
C THR A 110 -17.57 0.13 4.84
N GLU A 111 -17.89 0.59 3.62
CA GLU A 111 -19.23 1.09 3.29
C GLU A 111 -20.26 -0.05 3.32
N HIS A 112 -19.96 -1.20 2.70
CA HIS A 112 -20.84 -2.36 2.74
C HIS A 112 -21.04 -2.94 4.15
N TYR A 113 -20.03 -2.89 5.02
CA TYR A 113 -20.18 -3.31 6.42
C TYR A 113 -21.14 -2.39 7.20
N ARG A 114 -21.10 -1.08 6.97
CA ARG A 114 -22.05 -0.14 7.59
C ARG A 114 -23.47 -0.31 7.05
N GLU A 115 -23.60 -0.54 5.76
CA GLU A 115 -24.90 -0.86 5.16
C GLU A 115 -25.44 -2.20 5.71
N LEU A 116 -24.58 -3.20 5.89
CA LEU A 116 -24.95 -4.48 6.51
C LEU A 116 -25.51 -4.27 7.92
N GLU A 117 -24.83 -3.50 8.77
CA GLU A 117 -25.28 -3.13 10.11
C GLU A 117 -26.63 -2.40 10.08
N SER A 118 -26.75 -1.32 9.30
CA SER A 118 -27.98 -0.55 9.21
C SER A 118 -29.16 -1.38 8.71
N ASN A 119 -28.96 -2.30 7.76
CA ASN A 119 -30.03 -3.15 7.25
C ASN A 119 -30.38 -4.29 8.22
N LEU A 120 -29.43 -4.77 9.04
CA LEU A 120 -29.70 -5.70 10.12
C LEU A 120 -30.62 -5.09 11.18
N ASP A 121 -30.33 -3.86 11.61
CA ASP A 121 -31.13 -3.13 12.60
C ASP A 121 -32.56 -2.85 12.11
N GLU A 122 -32.70 -2.57 10.82
CA GLU A 122 -34.00 -2.32 10.19
C GLU A 122 -34.75 -3.60 9.77
N GLY A 123 -34.16 -4.79 9.97
CA GLY A 123 -34.75 -6.07 9.60
C GLY A 123 -34.93 -6.26 8.09
N LYS A 124 -34.09 -5.60 7.28
CA LYS A 124 -34.10 -5.65 5.82
C LYS A 124 -33.29 -6.86 5.30
N ASP A 125 -33.43 -7.11 4.00
CA ASP A 125 -32.61 -8.11 3.32
C ASP A 125 -31.14 -7.66 3.26
N ILE A 126 -30.24 -8.58 3.58
CA ILE A 126 -28.80 -8.34 3.69
C ILE A 126 -27.99 -9.19 2.71
N GLU A 127 -28.63 -10.06 1.93
CA GLU A 127 -27.91 -11.02 1.07
C GLU A 127 -27.04 -10.31 0.02
N ILE A 128 -27.51 -9.19 -0.53
CA ILE A 128 -26.73 -8.38 -1.48
C ILE A 128 -25.41 -7.92 -0.85
N TYR A 129 -25.44 -7.38 0.37
CA TYR A 129 -24.22 -6.92 1.04
C TYR A 129 -23.28 -8.06 1.41
N LYS A 130 -23.82 -9.23 1.77
CA LYS A 130 -22.99 -10.43 1.98
C LYS A 130 -22.27 -10.84 0.71
N GLU A 131 -22.95 -10.83 -0.43
CA GLU A 131 -22.36 -11.16 -1.72
C GLU A 131 -21.28 -10.13 -2.10
N GLU A 132 -21.58 -8.84 -2.01
CA GLU A 132 -20.64 -7.74 -2.33
C GLU A 132 -19.39 -7.77 -1.44
N ILE A 133 -19.55 -7.94 -0.13
CA ILE A 133 -18.43 -8.08 0.80
C ILE A 133 -17.59 -9.31 0.43
N SER A 134 -18.21 -10.45 0.13
CA SER A 134 -17.52 -11.70 -0.18
C SER A 134 -16.69 -11.58 -1.46
N MET A 135 -17.29 -11.00 -2.49
CA MET A 135 -16.63 -10.74 -3.77
C MET A 135 -15.43 -9.80 -3.60
N ASN A 136 -15.59 -8.69 -2.87
CA ASN A 136 -14.51 -7.74 -2.61
C ASN A 136 -13.38 -8.36 -1.78
N ILE A 137 -13.71 -9.12 -0.73
CA ILE A 137 -12.72 -9.85 0.09
C ILE A 137 -11.93 -10.81 -0.79
N LYS A 138 -12.62 -11.63 -1.59
CA LYS A 138 -11.97 -12.59 -2.49
C LYS A 138 -11.04 -11.89 -3.47
N PHE A 139 -11.51 -10.84 -4.14
CA PHE A 139 -10.69 -10.06 -5.07
C PHE A 139 -9.41 -9.54 -4.40
N ILE A 140 -9.55 -8.87 -3.25
CA ILE A 140 -8.41 -8.30 -2.51
C ILE A 140 -7.43 -9.41 -2.13
N ARG A 141 -7.91 -10.52 -1.58
CA ARG A 141 -7.07 -11.62 -1.11
C ARG A 141 -6.37 -12.33 -2.25
N ASP A 142 -7.07 -12.64 -3.35
CA ASP A 142 -6.49 -13.33 -4.51
C ASP A 142 -5.35 -12.50 -5.11
N VAL A 143 -5.61 -11.21 -5.36
CA VAL A 143 -4.61 -10.30 -5.94
C VAL A 143 -3.41 -10.14 -5.00
N LEU A 144 -3.64 -9.86 -3.71
CA LEU A 144 -2.56 -9.63 -2.76
C LEU A 144 -1.75 -10.90 -2.46
N THR A 145 -2.38 -12.07 -2.49
CA THR A 145 -1.68 -13.35 -2.35
C THR A 145 -0.74 -13.57 -3.53
N GLN A 146 -1.19 -13.28 -4.76
CA GLN A 146 -0.32 -13.35 -5.93
C GLN A 146 0.80 -12.32 -5.86
N VAL A 147 0.53 -11.08 -5.43
CA VAL A 147 1.55 -10.04 -5.22
C VAL A 147 2.61 -10.51 -4.23
N GLN A 148 2.18 -11.06 -3.08
CA GLN A 148 3.10 -11.58 -2.07
C GLN A 148 3.93 -12.76 -2.59
N SER A 149 3.32 -13.63 -3.39
CA SER A 149 4.00 -14.76 -4.05
C SER A 149 5.05 -14.29 -5.06
N ASP A 150 4.72 -13.31 -5.92
CA ASP A 150 5.60 -12.78 -6.97
C ASP A 150 6.79 -12.00 -6.39
N LEU A 151 6.56 -11.19 -5.35
CA LEU A 151 7.59 -10.35 -4.74
C LEU A 151 8.39 -11.07 -3.65
N GLY A 152 7.81 -12.14 -3.07
CA GLY A 152 8.41 -12.96 -2.02
C GLY A 152 8.39 -12.30 -0.63
N HIS A 153 8.46 -13.15 0.40
CA HIS A 153 8.37 -12.74 1.80
C HIS A 153 9.62 -12.01 2.35
N ASP A 154 10.81 -12.31 1.83
CA ASP A 154 12.08 -11.97 2.52
C ASP A 154 13.17 -11.32 1.64
N LYS A 155 12.93 -11.07 0.35
CA LYS A 155 14.07 -10.98 -0.58
C LYS A 155 14.42 -9.64 -1.19
N SER A 156 13.64 -8.57 -1.02
CA SER A 156 14.14 -7.20 -1.31
C SER A 156 13.07 -6.15 -0.99
N GLU A 157 13.23 -5.38 0.09
CA GLU A 157 12.37 -4.20 0.31
C GLU A 157 12.45 -3.23 -0.88
N ILE A 158 13.61 -3.16 -1.53
CA ILE A 158 13.80 -2.34 -2.74
C ILE A 158 12.89 -2.83 -3.88
N LEU A 159 12.67 -4.14 -4.03
CA LEU A 159 11.76 -4.69 -5.03
C LEU A 159 10.30 -4.31 -4.71
N TRP A 160 9.88 -4.47 -3.45
CA TRP A 160 8.56 -4.03 -2.98
C TRP A 160 8.33 -2.55 -3.25
N TYR A 161 9.32 -1.70 -2.95
CA TYR A 161 9.27 -0.28 -3.31
C TYR A 161 9.14 -0.08 -4.81
N THR A 162 10.00 -0.73 -5.60
CA THR A 162 10.07 -0.53 -7.06
C THR A 162 8.77 -0.92 -7.75
N GLU A 163 8.23 -2.09 -7.42
CA GLU A 163 7.03 -2.64 -8.05
C GLU A 163 5.75 -1.93 -7.62
N LEU A 164 5.69 -1.37 -6.41
CA LEU A 164 4.47 -0.75 -5.88
C LEU A 164 4.49 0.78 -5.87
N SER A 165 5.61 1.44 -6.18
CA SER A 165 5.67 2.91 -6.30
C SER A 165 5.56 3.43 -7.73
N ASN A 166 5.60 2.55 -8.74
CA ASN A 166 5.52 2.91 -10.15
C ASN A 166 4.37 2.14 -10.84
N ASP A 167 3.60 2.82 -11.68
CA ASP A 167 2.43 2.30 -12.40
C ASP A 167 2.79 1.43 -13.61
N GLU A 168 3.98 1.59 -14.18
CA GLU A 168 4.47 0.83 -15.34
C GLU A 168 5.10 -0.53 -14.99
N THR A 169 5.00 -0.97 -13.73
CA THR A 169 5.65 -2.20 -13.25
C THR A 169 4.81 -3.43 -13.56
N LYS A 170 5.41 -4.63 -13.45
CA LYS A 170 4.68 -5.87 -13.69
C LYS A 170 3.56 -6.02 -12.65
N THR A 171 3.86 -5.76 -11.38
CA THR A 171 2.90 -5.92 -10.30
C THR A 171 1.77 -4.90 -10.36
N ALA A 172 2.07 -3.62 -10.61
CA ALA A 172 1.04 -2.58 -10.71
C ALA A 172 0.08 -2.86 -11.89
N ASN A 173 0.62 -3.25 -13.04
CA ASN A 173 -0.18 -3.61 -14.20
C ASN A 173 -1.02 -4.87 -13.98
N TYR A 174 -0.49 -5.85 -13.24
CA TYR A 174 -1.25 -7.04 -12.84
C TYR A 174 -2.46 -6.65 -11.97
N ILE A 175 -2.27 -5.85 -10.92
CA ILE A 175 -3.36 -5.39 -10.05
C ILE A 175 -4.44 -4.65 -10.85
N TRP A 176 -4.03 -3.73 -11.74
CA TRP A 176 -4.97 -3.01 -12.60
C TRP A 176 -5.77 -3.95 -13.51
N LYS A 177 -5.09 -4.93 -14.13
CA LYS A 177 -5.74 -5.90 -14.99
C LYS A 177 -6.78 -6.73 -14.23
N GLU A 178 -6.43 -7.24 -13.06
CA GLU A 178 -7.36 -8.04 -12.26
C GLU A 178 -8.54 -7.19 -11.76
N PHE A 179 -8.29 -5.93 -11.39
CA PHE A 179 -9.38 -5.00 -11.10
C PHE A 179 -10.34 -4.82 -12.29
N LYS A 180 -9.81 -4.70 -13.51
CA LYS A 180 -10.64 -4.61 -14.72
C LYS A 180 -11.39 -5.89 -15.07
N ASN A 181 -10.93 -7.05 -14.60
CA ASN A 181 -11.68 -8.29 -14.72
C ASN A 181 -12.80 -8.30 -13.67
N PHE A 182 -12.47 -7.96 -12.42
CA PHE A 182 -13.41 -7.84 -11.32
C PHE A 182 -14.59 -6.91 -11.65
N GLU A 183 -14.33 -5.70 -12.17
CA GLU A 183 -15.39 -4.74 -12.57
C GLU A 183 -16.31 -5.25 -13.70
N LYS A 184 -15.90 -6.27 -14.45
CA LYS A 184 -16.73 -6.89 -15.49
C LYS A 184 -17.58 -8.03 -14.96
N GLU A 185 -17.06 -8.75 -13.98
CA GLU A 185 -17.75 -9.86 -13.33
C GLU A 185 -18.79 -9.36 -12.32
N SER A 186 -18.58 -8.17 -11.75
CA SER A 186 -19.48 -7.51 -10.80
C SER A 186 -20.60 -6.67 -11.45
N LYS A 187 -20.81 -6.78 -12.77
CA LYS A 187 -21.85 -6.06 -13.54
C LYS A 187 -22.86 -7.02 -14.13
#